data_AF-A0A0S8FMZ5-F1
#
_entry.id   AF-A0A0S8FMZ5-F1
#
_cell.length_a   1.000
_cell.length_b   1.000
_cell.length_c   1.000
_cell.angle_alpha   90.00
_cell.angle_beta   90.00
_cell.angle_gamma   90.00
#
_symmetry.space_group_name_H-M   'P 1'
#
loop_
_entity.id
_entity.type
_entity.pdbx_description
1 polymer ?
#
loop_
_entity_poly.entity_id
_entity_poly.type
_entity_poly.pdbx_seq_one_letter_code
_entity_poly.pdbx_strand_id
1 'polypeptide(L)'
;MNALPGDAVELRTVIDELANERRWGELVERVSELDDSELAADPKVAYMVAEALLHLGQMERALNLALVAEAECRARHDSVGLLRALNLAGAVLFELGDLEGAEERFSNQLELAREKGDDEMSGRATNNLGAIASLRGEDERALSLFRLSLPAYQKVGYVQGLAQTDHNLGIVHRDLGYWREAERSYRSAQRHARQLGDERLAAMAQVGRAEIALRRGDDRFASVEARRSLQTFVKVGDELGRADALRLLGSIATSQSMLEDALQYLEDALTLAREHSNPLLEAEILEERSELRTKTGQVALARADLEAASVTYRRLGALKRQRRAEERLEGVAR
;
A
#
# COMPACT_ATOMS: atom_id res chain seq x y z
N MET A 1 -35.95 -16.09 -2.52
CA MET A 1 -35.22 -16.62 -3.69
C MET A 1 -35.83 -16.00 -4.94
N ASN A 2 -35.44 -14.77 -5.25
CA ASN A 2 -35.66 -14.23 -6.60
C ASN A 2 -34.34 -14.48 -7.34
N ALA A 3 -34.42 -15.24 -8.43
CA ALA A 3 -33.31 -15.41 -9.35
C ALA A 3 -32.98 -14.04 -9.96
N LEU A 4 -31.68 -13.79 -10.22
CA LEU A 4 -31.21 -12.66 -11.02
C LEU A 4 -32.07 -12.58 -12.31
N PRO A 5 -32.83 -11.48 -12.53
CA PRO A 5 -33.73 -11.40 -13.67
C PRO A 5 -32.91 -11.38 -14.95
N GLY A 6 -33.31 -12.16 -15.97
CA GLY A 6 -33.06 -12.02 -17.43
C GLY A 6 -31.64 -11.75 -17.98
N ASP A 7 -30.88 -10.87 -17.36
CA ASP A 7 -29.62 -10.25 -17.77
C ASP A 7 -28.42 -10.66 -16.89
N ALA A 8 -28.53 -11.70 -16.05
CA ALA A 8 -27.43 -12.12 -15.17
C ALA A 8 -26.10 -12.35 -15.91
N VAL A 9 -26.18 -12.88 -17.14
CA VAL A 9 -25.01 -13.09 -18.03
C VAL A 9 -24.51 -11.77 -18.61
N GLU A 10 -25.42 -10.88 -19.00
CA GLU A 10 -25.06 -9.56 -19.54
C GLU A 10 -24.40 -8.69 -18.48
N LEU A 11 -24.99 -8.63 -17.28
CA LEU A 11 -24.41 -7.92 -16.13
C LEU A 11 -23.02 -8.45 -15.78
N ARG A 12 -22.85 -9.78 -15.73
CA ARG A 12 -21.54 -10.39 -15.46
C ARG A 12 -20.50 -10.01 -16.51
N THR A 13 -20.89 -9.99 -17.78
CA THR A 13 -20.01 -9.61 -18.89
C THR A 13 -19.59 -8.15 -18.77
N VAL A 14 -20.53 -7.25 -18.49
CA VAL A 14 -20.24 -5.83 -18.27
C VAL A 14 -19.34 -5.61 -17.06
N ILE A 15 -19.58 -6.29 -15.94
CA ILE A 15 -18.72 -6.21 -14.75
C ILE A 15 -17.31 -6.73 -15.06
N ASP A 16 -17.19 -7.86 -15.76
CA ASP A 16 -15.90 -8.42 -16.19
C ASP A 16 -15.13 -7.42 -17.07
N GLU A 17 -15.79 -6.78 -18.04
CA GLU A 17 -15.19 -5.77 -18.92
C GLU A 17 -14.73 -4.53 -18.14
N LEU A 18 -15.59 -3.95 -17.31
CA LEU A 18 -15.25 -2.77 -16.51
C LEU A 18 -14.11 -3.06 -15.52
N ALA A 19 -14.09 -4.25 -14.92
CA ALA A 19 -13.01 -4.67 -14.03
C ALA A 19 -11.67 -4.81 -14.78
N ASN A 20 -11.68 -5.43 -15.96
CA ASN A 20 -10.49 -5.59 -16.80
C ASN A 20 -9.94 -4.23 -17.28
N GLU A 21 -10.83 -3.29 -17.58
CA GLU A 21 -10.48 -1.92 -17.95
C GLU A 21 -10.17 -1.01 -16.75
N ARG A 22 -10.32 -1.52 -15.51
CA ARG A 22 -10.14 -0.78 -14.24
C ARG A 22 -11.05 0.45 -14.12
N ARG A 23 -12.24 0.39 -14.71
CA ARG A 23 -13.27 1.44 -14.65
C ARG A 23 -14.12 1.28 -13.39
N TRP A 24 -13.47 1.41 -12.23
CA TRP A 24 -14.05 1.08 -10.92
C TRP A 24 -15.31 1.86 -10.57
N GLY A 25 -15.33 3.18 -10.87
CA GLY A 25 -16.48 4.04 -10.62
C GLY A 25 -17.71 3.58 -11.40
N GLU A 26 -17.53 3.29 -12.69
CA GLU A 26 -18.62 2.81 -13.56
C GLU A 26 -19.07 1.40 -13.18
N LEU A 27 -18.14 0.54 -12.73
CA LEU A 27 -18.49 -0.79 -12.22
C LEU A 27 -19.41 -0.67 -11.00
N VAL A 28 -19.06 0.16 -10.03
CA VAL A 28 -19.87 0.36 -8.81
C VAL A 28 -21.20 1.04 -9.12
N GLU A 29 -21.21 2.00 -10.06
CA GLU A 29 -22.46 2.62 -10.55
C GLU A 29 -23.37 1.60 -11.24
N ARG A 30 -22.81 0.69 -12.04
CA ARG A 30 -23.59 -0.32 -12.77
C ARG A 30 -24.36 -1.27 -11.84
N VAL A 31 -23.84 -1.49 -10.63
CA VAL A 31 -24.42 -2.37 -9.61
C VAL A 31 -25.06 -1.61 -8.44
N SER A 32 -25.30 -0.30 -8.57
CA SER A 32 -25.82 0.52 -7.47
C SER A 32 -27.20 0.11 -6.98
N GLU A 33 -28.02 -0.46 -7.87
CA GLU A 33 -29.39 -0.92 -7.58
C GLU A 33 -29.44 -2.32 -6.97
N LEU A 34 -28.30 -3.03 -6.92
CA LEU A 34 -28.22 -4.38 -6.37
C LEU A 34 -27.80 -4.35 -4.91
N ASP A 35 -28.50 -5.12 -4.08
CA ASP A 35 -28.09 -5.32 -2.69
C ASP A 35 -26.93 -6.35 -2.58
N ASP A 36 -26.27 -6.37 -1.42
CA ASP A 36 -25.12 -7.25 -1.21
C ASP A 36 -25.52 -8.75 -1.27
N SER A 37 -26.78 -9.11 -1.02
CA SER A 37 -27.28 -10.49 -1.15
C SER A 37 -27.47 -10.91 -2.61
N GLU A 38 -27.86 -9.98 -3.48
CA GLU A 38 -27.97 -10.21 -4.91
C GLU A 38 -26.58 -10.36 -5.55
N LEU A 39 -25.63 -9.52 -5.14
CA LEU A 39 -24.24 -9.61 -5.58
C LEU A 39 -23.56 -10.90 -5.10
N ALA A 40 -23.88 -11.34 -3.88
CA ALA A 40 -23.39 -12.58 -3.29
C ALA A 40 -23.77 -13.86 -4.05
N ALA A 41 -24.81 -13.81 -4.89
CA ALA A 41 -25.28 -14.99 -5.62
C ALA A 41 -24.23 -15.54 -6.61
N ASP A 42 -23.36 -14.67 -7.15
CA ASP A 42 -22.18 -15.05 -7.94
C ASP A 42 -20.89 -14.58 -7.22
N PRO A 43 -20.08 -15.51 -6.67
CA PRO A 43 -18.87 -15.14 -5.93
C PRO A 43 -17.86 -14.36 -6.75
N LYS A 44 -17.83 -14.55 -8.08
CA LYS A 44 -16.96 -13.80 -8.97
C LYS A 44 -17.40 -12.34 -9.07
N VAL A 45 -18.72 -12.10 -9.17
CA VAL A 45 -19.30 -10.75 -9.17
C VAL A 45 -19.04 -10.06 -7.83
N ALA A 46 -19.34 -10.74 -6.72
CA ALA A 46 -19.05 -10.21 -5.38
C ALA A 46 -17.57 -9.82 -5.22
N TYR A 47 -16.64 -10.68 -5.67
CA TYR A 47 -15.21 -10.39 -5.67
C TYR A 47 -14.86 -9.14 -6.50
N MET A 48 -15.35 -9.02 -7.73
CA MET A 48 -15.02 -7.89 -8.62
C MET A 48 -15.58 -6.56 -8.11
N VAL A 49 -16.80 -6.59 -7.56
CA VAL A 49 -17.39 -5.41 -6.94
C VAL A 49 -16.62 -5.03 -5.68
N ALA A 50 -16.23 -6.00 -4.84
CA ALA A 50 -15.38 -5.75 -3.68
C ALA A 50 -14.03 -5.14 -4.06
N GLU A 51 -13.40 -5.61 -5.14
CA GLU A 51 -12.14 -5.06 -5.67
C GLU A 51 -12.32 -3.60 -6.13
N ALA A 52 -13.41 -3.30 -6.85
CA ALA A 52 -13.72 -1.93 -7.25
C ALA A 52 -13.98 -1.02 -6.06
N LEU A 53 -14.73 -1.49 -5.06
CA LEU A 53 -15.03 -0.75 -3.82
C LEU A 53 -13.76 -0.46 -3.02
N LEU A 54 -12.83 -1.41 -2.94
CA LEU A 54 -11.50 -1.20 -2.34
C LEU A 54 -10.76 -0.07 -3.06
N HIS A 55 -10.74 -0.07 -4.40
CA HIS A 55 -10.11 1.00 -5.18
C HIS A 55 -10.78 2.37 -5.02
N LEU A 56 -12.07 2.41 -4.69
CA LEU A 56 -12.81 3.65 -4.41
C LEU A 56 -12.81 4.04 -2.91
N GLY A 57 -12.11 3.30 -2.06
CA GLY A 57 -12.01 3.58 -0.62
C GLY A 57 -13.25 3.19 0.20
N GLN A 58 -14.19 2.43 -0.36
CA GLN A 58 -15.39 1.97 0.33
C GLN A 58 -15.12 0.68 1.12
N MET A 59 -14.21 0.77 2.10
CA MET A 59 -13.58 -0.38 2.77
C MET A 59 -14.57 -1.33 3.47
N GLU A 60 -15.58 -0.80 4.17
CA GLU A 60 -16.54 -1.63 4.91
C GLU A 60 -17.36 -2.53 3.96
N ARG A 61 -17.88 -1.95 2.88
CA ARG A 61 -18.65 -2.69 1.88
C ARG A 61 -17.76 -3.64 1.09
N ALA A 62 -16.53 -3.22 0.77
CA ALA A 62 -15.53 -4.10 0.15
C ALA A 62 -15.25 -5.33 1.01
N LEU A 63 -15.07 -5.15 2.33
CA LEU A 63 -14.83 -6.26 3.26
C LEU A 63 -16.01 -7.22 3.31
N ASN A 64 -17.22 -6.70 3.44
CA ASN A 64 -18.44 -7.52 3.50
C ASN A 64 -18.56 -8.40 2.25
N LEU A 65 -18.43 -7.83 1.06
CA LEU A 65 -18.52 -8.58 -0.19
C LEU A 65 -17.36 -9.56 -0.39
N ALA A 66 -16.14 -9.20 0.03
CA ALA A 66 -14.98 -10.10 -0.01
C ALA A 66 -15.17 -11.33 0.90
N LEU A 67 -15.69 -11.14 2.12
CA LEU A 67 -15.97 -12.23 3.06
C LEU A 67 -17.10 -13.14 2.56
N VAL A 68 -18.13 -12.56 1.94
CA VAL A 68 -19.21 -13.34 1.33
C VAL A 68 -18.69 -14.15 0.14
N ALA A 69 -17.92 -13.53 -0.76
CA ALA A 69 -17.27 -14.23 -1.86
C ALA A 69 -16.39 -15.39 -1.38
N GLU A 70 -15.67 -15.20 -0.28
CA GLU A 70 -14.86 -16.26 0.33
C GLU A 70 -15.72 -17.44 0.82
N ALA A 71 -16.75 -17.16 1.62
CA ALA A 71 -17.64 -18.19 2.17
C ALA A 71 -18.32 -18.99 1.06
N GLU A 72 -18.77 -18.29 0.03
CA GLU A 72 -19.47 -18.86 -1.12
C GLU A 72 -18.54 -19.67 -2.04
N CYS A 73 -17.29 -19.25 -2.24
CA CYS A 73 -16.27 -20.04 -2.94
C CYS A 73 -15.93 -21.32 -2.17
N ARG A 74 -15.83 -21.22 -0.83
CA ARG A 74 -15.58 -22.37 0.06
C ARG A 74 -16.72 -23.38 -0.02
N ALA A 75 -17.98 -22.92 0.02
CA ALA A 75 -19.15 -23.77 -0.10
C ALA A 75 -19.25 -24.49 -1.45
N ARG A 76 -18.80 -23.84 -2.53
CA ARG A 76 -18.75 -24.43 -3.88
C ARG A 76 -17.49 -25.25 -4.17
N HIS A 77 -16.56 -25.33 -3.24
CA HIS A 77 -15.22 -25.91 -3.45
C HIS A 77 -14.45 -25.27 -4.62
N ASP A 78 -14.71 -23.99 -4.93
CA ASP A 78 -13.98 -23.22 -5.94
C ASP A 78 -12.67 -22.71 -5.33
N SER A 79 -11.58 -23.43 -5.58
CA SER A 79 -10.27 -23.08 -5.05
C SER A 79 -9.70 -21.80 -5.69
N VAL A 80 -10.01 -21.52 -6.95
CA VAL A 80 -9.47 -20.34 -7.66
C VAL A 80 -10.16 -19.08 -7.16
N GLY A 81 -11.49 -19.10 -7.05
CA GLY A 81 -12.26 -18.02 -6.44
C GLY A 81 -11.87 -17.79 -4.98
N LEU A 82 -11.66 -18.87 -4.21
CA LEU A 82 -11.27 -18.79 -2.81
C LEU A 82 -9.90 -18.13 -2.61
N LEU A 83 -8.89 -18.44 -3.44
CA LEU A 83 -7.58 -17.78 -3.39
C LEU A 83 -7.67 -16.27 -3.61
N ARG A 84 -8.51 -15.84 -4.57
CA ARG A 84 -8.72 -14.42 -4.88
C ARG A 84 -9.48 -13.70 -3.76
N ALA A 85 -10.53 -14.32 -3.24
CA ALA A 85 -11.33 -13.77 -2.15
C ALA A 85 -10.51 -13.62 -0.86
N LEU A 86 -9.70 -14.63 -0.50
CA LEU A 86 -8.79 -14.56 0.66
C LEU A 86 -7.78 -13.42 0.50
N ASN A 87 -7.19 -13.27 -0.68
CA ASN A 87 -6.26 -12.17 -0.95
C ASN A 87 -6.94 -10.80 -0.80
N LEU A 88 -8.14 -10.64 -1.35
CA LEU A 88 -8.88 -9.39 -1.30
C LEU A 88 -9.33 -9.05 0.13
N ALA A 89 -9.90 -10.01 0.85
CA ALA A 89 -10.28 -9.83 2.25
C ALA A 89 -9.06 -9.46 3.11
N GLY A 90 -7.93 -10.14 2.92
CA GLY A 90 -6.68 -9.81 3.60
C GLY A 90 -6.19 -8.40 3.27
N ALA A 91 -6.29 -7.96 2.02
CA ALA A 91 -5.92 -6.61 1.61
C ALA A 91 -6.82 -5.54 2.25
N VAL A 92 -8.14 -5.73 2.26
CA VAL A 92 -9.07 -4.80 2.89
C VAL A 92 -8.85 -4.73 4.40
N LEU A 93 -8.65 -5.87 5.06
CA LEU A 93 -8.33 -5.92 6.50
C LEU A 93 -7.02 -5.19 6.83
N PHE A 94 -6.00 -5.35 5.97
CA PHE A 94 -4.74 -4.64 6.09
C PHE A 94 -4.92 -3.11 6.03
N GLU A 95 -5.69 -2.61 5.06
CA GLU A 95 -6.00 -1.17 4.95
C GLU A 95 -6.81 -0.64 6.13
N LEU A 96 -7.69 -1.46 6.71
CA LEU A 96 -8.45 -1.14 7.92
C LEU A 96 -7.60 -1.16 9.21
N GLY A 97 -6.38 -1.71 9.15
CA GLY A 97 -5.49 -1.88 10.29
C GLY A 97 -5.73 -3.15 11.11
N ASP A 98 -6.62 -4.04 10.68
CA ASP A 98 -6.82 -5.37 11.27
C ASP A 98 -5.73 -6.33 10.76
N LEU A 99 -4.53 -6.19 11.34
CA LEU A 99 -3.36 -6.98 10.93
C LEU A 99 -3.49 -8.45 11.30
N GLU A 100 -4.17 -8.77 12.40
CA GLU A 100 -4.44 -10.15 12.81
C GLU A 100 -5.36 -10.85 11.79
N GLY A 101 -6.47 -10.22 11.42
CA GLY A 101 -7.38 -10.72 10.40
C GLY A 101 -6.71 -10.82 9.03
N ALA A 102 -5.93 -9.81 8.64
CA ALA A 102 -5.19 -9.84 7.37
C ALA A 102 -4.17 -10.98 7.32
N GLU A 103 -3.41 -11.19 8.39
CA GLU A 103 -2.43 -12.27 8.51
C GLU A 103 -3.10 -13.65 8.44
N GLU A 104 -4.27 -13.83 9.06
CA GLU A 104 -5.06 -15.06 8.96
C GLU A 104 -5.44 -15.36 7.51
N ARG A 105 -6.01 -14.38 6.79
CA ARG A 105 -6.45 -14.59 5.39
C ARG A 105 -5.28 -14.87 4.45
N PHE A 106 -4.17 -14.14 4.58
CA PHE A 106 -2.99 -14.41 3.77
C PHE A 106 -2.31 -15.74 4.13
N SER A 107 -2.35 -16.17 5.39
CA SER A 107 -1.85 -17.49 5.79
C SER A 107 -2.70 -18.61 5.20
N ASN A 108 -4.03 -18.49 5.27
CA ASN A 108 -4.96 -19.42 4.64
C ASN A 108 -4.79 -19.46 3.11
N GLN A 109 -4.57 -18.31 2.47
CA GLN A 109 -4.27 -18.22 1.04
C GLN A 109 -2.96 -18.96 0.71
N LEU A 110 -1.91 -18.76 1.50
CA LEU A 110 -0.61 -19.38 1.29
C LEU A 110 -0.69 -20.91 1.40
N GLU A 111 -1.41 -21.42 2.40
CA GLU A 111 -1.63 -22.86 2.58
C GLU A 111 -2.36 -23.47 1.37
N LEU A 112 -3.48 -22.86 0.96
CA LEU A 112 -4.25 -23.32 -0.20
C LEU A 112 -3.44 -23.22 -1.50
N ALA A 113 -2.70 -22.13 -1.72
CA ALA A 113 -1.89 -21.94 -2.92
C ALA A 113 -0.80 -23.00 -3.03
N ARG A 114 -0.16 -23.36 -1.90
CA ARG A 114 0.81 -24.45 -1.84
C ARG A 114 0.18 -25.81 -2.13
N GLU A 115 -1.00 -26.08 -1.57
CA GLU A 115 -1.75 -27.32 -1.85
C GLU A 115 -2.08 -27.45 -3.34
N LYS A 116 -2.45 -26.35 -4.00
CA LYS A 116 -2.80 -26.34 -5.43
C LYS A 116 -1.60 -26.18 -6.36
N GLY A 117 -0.40 -25.93 -5.83
CA GLY A 117 0.79 -25.64 -6.64
C GLY A 117 0.71 -24.32 -7.40
N ASP A 118 -0.07 -23.35 -6.89
CA ASP A 118 -0.19 -22.01 -7.45
C ASP A 118 0.95 -21.13 -6.90
N ASP A 119 2.05 -21.06 -7.67
CA ASP A 119 3.22 -20.27 -7.29
C ASP A 119 2.94 -18.76 -7.32
N GLU A 120 2.04 -18.27 -8.19
CA GLU A 120 1.71 -16.85 -8.24
C GLU A 120 1.00 -16.42 -6.94
N MET A 121 -0.05 -17.15 -6.55
CA MET A 121 -0.79 -16.86 -5.33
C MET A 121 0.05 -17.11 -4.07
N SER A 122 0.95 -18.11 -4.09
CA SER A 122 1.92 -18.33 -3.02
C SER A 122 2.87 -17.12 -2.87
N GLY A 123 3.35 -16.58 -3.99
CA GLY A 123 4.17 -15.37 -4.00
C GLY A 123 3.45 -14.14 -3.45
N ARG A 124 2.18 -13.95 -3.85
CA ARG A 124 1.31 -12.85 -3.36
C ARG A 124 1.10 -12.92 -1.85
N ALA A 125 0.65 -14.07 -1.36
CA ALA A 125 0.40 -14.28 0.07
C ALA A 125 1.68 -14.04 0.89
N THR A 126 2.82 -14.59 0.44
CA THR A 126 4.10 -14.44 1.14
C THR A 126 4.57 -12.97 1.14
N ASN A 127 4.41 -12.25 0.04
CA ASN A 127 4.72 -10.83 -0.02
C ASN A 127 3.84 -10.00 0.93
N ASN A 128 2.55 -10.27 1.00
CA ASN A 128 1.63 -9.55 1.87
C ASN A 128 1.90 -9.83 3.36
N LEU A 129 2.20 -11.07 3.72
CA LEU A 129 2.68 -11.42 5.07
C LEU A 129 3.98 -10.69 5.41
N GLY A 130 4.88 -10.51 4.42
CA GLY A 130 6.09 -9.71 4.58
C GLY A 130 5.81 -8.24 4.88
N ALA A 131 4.80 -7.66 4.23
CA ALA A 131 4.36 -6.29 4.49
C ALA A 131 3.79 -6.13 5.90
N ILE A 132 2.97 -7.08 6.37
CA ILE A 132 2.47 -7.11 7.76
C ILE A 132 3.61 -7.19 8.76
N ALA A 133 4.55 -8.12 8.56
CA ALA A 133 5.73 -8.26 9.41
C ALA A 133 6.55 -6.95 9.45
N SER A 134 6.74 -6.31 8.28
CA SER A 134 7.43 -5.03 8.20
C SER A 134 6.71 -3.92 8.96
N LEU A 135 5.39 -3.85 8.88
CA LEU A 135 4.60 -2.83 9.57
C LEU A 135 4.69 -2.99 11.09
N ARG A 136 4.63 -4.23 11.60
CA ARG A 136 4.84 -4.55 13.02
C ARG A 136 6.28 -4.32 13.51
N GLY A 137 7.23 -4.15 12.60
CA GLY A 137 8.66 -4.03 12.90
C GLY A 137 9.36 -5.36 13.13
N GLU A 138 8.80 -6.47 12.64
CA GLU A 138 9.39 -7.80 12.63
C GLU A 138 10.37 -7.93 11.45
N ASP A 139 11.42 -7.09 11.43
CA ASP A 139 12.25 -6.84 10.25
C ASP A 139 12.85 -8.15 9.64
N GLU A 140 13.37 -9.07 10.46
CA GLU A 140 13.94 -10.35 9.99
C GLU A 140 12.89 -11.29 9.38
N ARG A 141 11.68 -11.29 9.95
CA ARG A 141 10.55 -12.07 9.41
C ARG A 141 10.11 -11.49 8.08
N ALA A 142 10.02 -10.16 7.97
CA ALA A 142 9.70 -9.47 6.73
C ALA A 142 10.70 -9.79 5.61
N LEU A 143 12.01 -9.66 5.89
CA LEU A 143 13.07 -10.01 4.94
C LEU A 143 12.98 -11.47 4.49
N SER A 144 12.70 -12.39 5.42
CA SER A 144 12.56 -13.82 5.10
C SER A 144 11.37 -14.09 4.19
N LEU A 145 10.22 -13.46 4.46
CA LEU A 145 9.01 -13.60 3.66
C LEU A 145 9.20 -13.00 2.25
N PHE A 146 9.75 -11.79 2.13
CA PHE A 146 10.04 -11.22 0.81
C PHE A 146 11.05 -12.05 0.01
N ARG A 147 12.05 -12.65 0.66
CA ARG A 147 12.99 -13.57 -0.03
C ARG A 147 12.31 -14.87 -0.48
N LEU A 148 11.25 -15.30 0.20
CA LEU A 148 10.44 -16.45 -0.19
C LEU A 148 9.47 -16.15 -1.35
N SER A 149 8.99 -14.91 -1.50
CA SER A 149 8.10 -14.54 -2.61
C SER A 149 8.82 -14.41 -3.95
N LEU A 150 10.07 -13.95 -3.96
CA LEU A 150 10.84 -13.75 -5.21
C LEU A 150 10.96 -15.02 -6.08
N PRO A 151 11.37 -16.20 -5.56
CA PRO A 151 11.44 -17.42 -6.35
C PRO A 151 10.10 -17.87 -6.92
N ALA A 152 9.01 -17.68 -6.16
CA ALA A 152 7.67 -18.05 -6.58
C ALA A 152 7.25 -17.22 -7.81
N TYR A 153 7.42 -15.89 -7.74
CA TYR A 153 7.17 -15.00 -8.88
C TYR A 153 8.10 -15.24 -10.06
N GLN A 154 9.37 -15.54 -9.81
CA GLN A 154 10.34 -15.82 -10.88
C GLN A 154 9.97 -17.10 -11.65
N LYS A 155 9.46 -18.12 -10.97
CA LYS A 155 9.03 -19.39 -11.59
C LYS A 155 7.89 -19.21 -12.59
N VAL A 156 6.96 -18.30 -12.32
CA VAL A 156 5.82 -18.00 -13.20
C VAL A 156 6.03 -16.78 -14.10
N GLY A 157 7.19 -16.13 -14.01
CA GLY A 157 7.49 -14.93 -14.79
C GLY A 157 6.65 -13.70 -14.41
N TYR A 158 6.14 -13.63 -13.17
CA TYR A 158 5.30 -12.53 -12.71
C TYR A 158 6.14 -11.31 -12.30
N VAL A 159 6.56 -10.52 -13.31
CA VAL A 159 7.50 -9.39 -13.16
C VAL A 159 6.95 -8.29 -12.24
N GLN A 160 5.63 -8.05 -12.22
CA GLN A 160 5.03 -7.05 -11.34
C GLN A 160 5.24 -7.42 -9.86
N GLY A 161 5.08 -8.69 -9.50
CA GLY A 161 5.35 -9.18 -8.15
C GLY A 161 6.82 -9.02 -7.77
N LEU A 162 7.75 -9.30 -8.69
CA LEU A 162 9.18 -9.08 -8.47
C LEU A 162 9.50 -7.61 -8.16
N ALA A 163 8.94 -6.69 -8.95
CA ALA A 163 9.16 -5.26 -8.78
C ALA A 163 8.63 -4.75 -7.42
N GLN A 164 7.43 -5.19 -7.02
CA GLN A 164 6.81 -4.84 -5.73
C GLN A 164 7.59 -5.42 -4.55
N THR A 165 7.99 -6.69 -4.60
CA THR A 165 8.79 -7.32 -3.54
C THR A 165 10.16 -6.66 -3.41
N ASP A 166 10.82 -6.35 -4.52
CA ASP A 166 12.09 -5.63 -4.50
C ASP A 166 11.95 -4.24 -3.88
N HIS A 167 10.85 -3.53 -4.15
CA HIS A 167 10.57 -2.24 -3.51
C HIS A 167 10.41 -2.39 -1.99
N ASN A 168 9.64 -3.38 -1.54
CA ASN A 168 9.42 -3.66 -0.12
C ASN A 168 10.71 -4.07 0.61
N LEU A 169 11.57 -4.88 -0.02
CA LEU A 169 12.91 -5.16 0.49
C LEU A 169 13.74 -3.88 0.62
N GLY A 170 13.60 -2.95 -0.31
CA GLY A 170 14.24 -1.63 -0.25
C GLY A 170 13.83 -0.85 1.01
N ILE A 171 12.54 -0.84 1.33
CA ILE A 171 11.99 -0.20 2.53
C ILE A 171 12.59 -0.82 3.79
N VAL A 172 12.55 -2.14 3.95
CA VAL A 172 13.06 -2.81 5.15
C VAL A 172 14.56 -2.60 5.32
N HIS A 173 15.34 -2.75 4.23
CA HIS A 173 16.78 -2.49 4.28
C HIS A 173 17.09 -1.02 4.63
N ARG A 174 16.33 -0.06 4.10
CA ARG A 174 16.46 1.38 4.44
C ARG A 174 16.19 1.61 5.92
N ASP A 175 15.12 1.03 6.46
CA ASP A 175 14.72 1.21 7.84
C ASP A 175 15.70 0.56 8.84
N LEU A 176 16.46 -0.45 8.39
CA LEU A 176 17.58 -1.06 9.11
C LEU A 176 18.92 -0.33 8.92
N GLY A 177 19.00 0.66 8.03
CA GLY A 177 20.24 1.36 7.69
C GLY A 177 21.19 0.57 6.78
N TYR A 178 20.73 -0.51 6.15
CA TYR A 178 21.46 -1.30 5.17
C TYR A 178 21.42 -0.62 3.79
N TRP A 179 22.08 0.53 3.68
CA TRP A 179 21.97 1.43 2.52
C TRP A 179 22.36 0.80 1.19
N ARG A 180 23.35 -0.10 1.18
CA ARG A 180 23.80 -0.76 -0.05
C ARG A 180 22.78 -1.78 -0.54
N GLU A 181 22.19 -2.52 0.39
CA GLU A 181 21.14 -3.50 0.16
C GLU A 181 19.88 -2.80 -0.35
N ALA A 182 19.49 -1.70 0.31
CA ALA A 182 18.33 -0.90 -0.07
C ALA A 182 18.46 -0.31 -1.49
N GLU A 183 19.61 0.26 -1.85
CA GLU A 183 19.86 0.76 -3.22
C GLU A 183 19.82 -0.38 -4.26
N ARG A 184 20.34 -1.58 -3.93
CA ARG A 184 20.24 -2.74 -4.83
C ARG A 184 18.79 -3.16 -5.05
N SER A 185 18.02 -3.25 -3.97
CA SER A 185 16.59 -3.58 -4.00
C SER A 185 15.80 -2.58 -4.83
N TYR A 186 15.91 -1.27 -4.57
CA TYR A 186 15.20 -0.27 -5.37
C TYR A 186 15.64 -0.21 -6.83
N ARG A 187 16.93 -0.42 -7.15
CA ARG A 187 17.37 -0.54 -8.56
C ARG A 187 16.75 -1.75 -9.25
N SER A 188 16.62 -2.87 -8.54
CA SER A 188 15.97 -4.06 -9.07
C SER A 188 14.49 -3.79 -9.34
N ALA A 189 13.78 -3.18 -8.37
CA ALA A 189 12.39 -2.76 -8.52
C ALA A 189 12.21 -1.83 -9.75
N GLN A 190 13.06 -0.80 -9.88
CA GLN A 190 13.00 0.14 -10.99
C GLN A 190 13.27 -0.54 -12.35
N ARG A 191 14.19 -1.52 -12.40
CA ARG A 191 14.45 -2.30 -13.62
C ARG A 191 13.25 -3.16 -14.02
N HIS A 192 12.66 -3.88 -13.07
CA HIS A 192 11.46 -4.70 -13.32
C HIS A 192 10.26 -3.82 -13.72
N ALA A 193 10.06 -2.67 -13.07
CA ALA A 193 9.03 -1.70 -13.45
C ALA A 193 9.21 -1.18 -14.89
N ARG A 194 10.44 -0.85 -15.29
CA ARG A 194 10.74 -0.44 -16.68
C ARG A 194 10.49 -1.56 -17.70
N GLN A 195 10.77 -2.81 -17.34
CA GLN A 195 10.45 -3.96 -18.20
C GLN A 195 8.95 -4.08 -18.46
N LEU A 196 8.12 -3.69 -17.49
CA LEU A 196 6.65 -3.65 -17.61
C LEU A 196 6.12 -2.40 -18.31
N GLY A 197 6.94 -1.35 -18.49
CA GLY A 197 6.45 -0.03 -18.85
C GLY A 197 5.66 0.66 -17.73
N ASP A 198 5.74 0.17 -16.49
CA ASP A 198 5.05 0.75 -15.33
C ASP A 198 5.85 1.95 -14.80
N GLU A 199 5.56 3.13 -15.35
CA GLU A 199 6.20 4.39 -14.93
C GLU A 199 5.93 4.73 -13.46
N ARG A 200 4.74 4.37 -12.95
CA ARG A 200 4.33 4.62 -11.57
C ARG A 200 5.20 3.85 -10.58
N LEU A 201 5.36 2.54 -10.80
CA LEU A 201 6.20 1.69 -9.94
C LEU A 201 7.69 2.05 -10.05
N ALA A 202 8.14 2.49 -11.22
CA ALA A 202 9.50 2.99 -11.40
C ALA A 202 9.73 4.29 -10.60
N ALA A 203 8.74 5.18 -10.54
CA ALA A 203 8.79 6.42 -9.75
C ALA A 203 8.78 6.14 -8.24
N MET A 204 8.00 5.15 -7.76
CA MET A 204 8.02 4.71 -6.36
C MET A 204 9.41 4.22 -5.94
N ALA A 205 10.03 3.35 -6.73
CA ALA A 205 11.40 2.90 -6.46
C ALA A 205 12.41 4.06 -6.47
N GLN A 206 12.19 5.07 -7.31
CA GLN A 206 13.03 6.27 -7.37
C GLN A 206 12.87 7.17 -6.14
N VAL A 207 11.67 7.30 -5.56
CA VAL A 207 11.47 7.99 -4.26
C VAL A 207 12.29 7.30 -3.16
N GLY A 208 12.21 5.97 -3.07
CA GLY A 208 13.00 5.22 -2.08
C GLY A 208 14.51 5.44 -2.22
N ARG A 209 15.04 5.55 -3.45
CA ARG A 209 16.45 5.88 -3.70
C ARG A 209 16.79 7.32 -3.31
N ALA A 210 15.90 8.26 -3.59
CA ALA A 210 16.06 9.66 -3.20
C ALA A 210 16.09 9.80 -1.67
N GLU A 211 15.26 9.03 -0.96
CA GLU A 211 15.25 9.02 0.50
C GLU A 211 16.54 8.43 1.09
N ILE A 212 17.08 7.35 0.53
CA ILE A 212 18.41 6.84 0.92
C ILE A 212 19.48 7.92 0.72
N ALA A 213 19.44 8.66 -0.38
CA ALA A 213 20.41 9.72 -0.67
C ALA A 213 20.32 10.86 0.35
N LEU A 214 19.11 11.32 0.69
CA LEU A 214 18.88 12.32 1.73
C LEU A 214 19.45 11.84 3.08
N ARG A 215 19.16 10.60 3.48
CA ARG A 215 19.66 10.01 4.74
C ARG A 215 21.19 9.89 4.79
N ARG A 216 21.84 9.93 3.63
CA ARG A 216 23.30 9.92 3.48
C ARG A 216 23.91 11.32 3.29
N GLY A 217 23.09 12.38 3.31
CA GLY A 217 23.50 13.77 3.11
C GLY A 217 23.77 14.15 1.64
N ASP A 218 23.32 13.34 0.67
CA ASP A 218 23.37 13.70 -0.76
C ASP A 218 22.08 14.40 -1.19
N ASP A 219 21.88 15.60 -0.63
CA ASP A 219 20.67 16.40 -0.82
C ASP A 219 20.47 16.80 -2.29
N ARG A 220 21.56 16.96 -3.06
CA ARG A 220 21.51 17.29 -4.48
C ARG A 220 20.91 16.15 -5.28
N PHE A 221 21.41 14.93 -5.09
CA PHE A 221 20.86 13.75 -5.77
C PHE A 221 19.41 13.50 -5.32
N ALA A 222 19.12 13.59 -4.02
CA ALA A 222 17.79 13.42 -3.48
C ALA A 222 16.78 14.41 -4.10
N SER A 223 17.14 15.69 -4.19
CA SER A 223 16.31 16.73 -4.80
C SER A 223 15.95 16.43 -6.25
N VAL A 224 16.94 16.03 -7.06
CA VAL A 224 16.73 15.75 -8.48
C VAL A 224 15.81 14.56 -8.67
N GLU A 225 16.06 13.47 -7.96
CA GLU A 225 15.27 12.24 -8.10
C GLU A 225 13.84 12.44 -7.53
N ALA A 226 13.66 13.13 -6.41
CA ALA A 226 12.35 13.43 -5.84
C ALA A 226 11.48 14.30 -6.79
N ARG A 227 12.06 15.36 -7.40
CA ARG A 227 11.34 16.20 -8.38
C ARG A 227 10.95 15.44 -9.63
N ARG A 228 11.82 14.55 -10.13
CA ARG A 228 11.52 13.68 -11.27
C ARG A 228 10.42 12.67 -10.97
N SER A 229 10.43 12.08 -9.78
CA SER A 229 9.35 11.19 -9.34
C SER A 229 8.02 11.94 -9.25
N LEU A 230 8.01 13.14 -8.67
CA LEU A 230 6.82 13.99 -8.61
C LEU A 230 6.25 14.27 -10.01
N GLN A 231 7.09 14.66 -10.97
CA GLN A 231 6.66 14.88 -12.36
C GLN A 231 6.04 13.62 -12.99
N THR A 232 6.61 12.45 -12.69
CA THR A 232 6.09 11.18 -13.18
C THR A 232 4.74 10.86 -12.57
N PHE A 233 4.59 11.03 -11.25
CA PHE A 233 3.32 10.80 -10.57
C PHE A 233 2.22 11.74 -11.04
N VAL A 234 2.52 13.01 -11.32
CA VAL A 234 1.60 13.95 -11.97
C VAL A 234 1.19 13.44 -13.35
N LYS A 235 2.14 12.99 -14.18
CA LYS A 235 1.88 12.49 -15.53
C LYS A 235 0.95 11.27 -15.53
N VAL A 236 1.13 10.35 -14.58
CA VAL A 236 0.35 9.11 -14.50
C VAL A 236 -0.91 9.23 -13.63
N GLY A 237 -1.17 10.40 -13.03
CA GLY A 237 -2.34 10.64 -12.16
C GLY A 237 -2.29 9.87 -10.83
N ASP A 238 -1.10 9.59 -10.29
CA ASP A 238 -0.95 8.91 -8.99
C ASP A 238 -0.83 9.94 -7.86
N GLU A 239 -1.97 10.32 -7.28
CA GLU A 239 -2.06 11.34 -6.23
C GLU A 239 -1.35 10.94 -4.93
N LEU A 240 -1.36 9.66 -4.57
CA LEU A 240 -0.63 9.17 -3.39
C LEU A 240 0.89 9.18 -3.63
N GLY A 241 1.33 8.81 -4.84
CA GLY A 241 2.72 8.96 -5.24
C GLY A 241 3.17 10.42 -5.26
N ARG A 242 2.31 11.35 -5.71
CA ARG A 242 2.56 12.80 -5.62
C ARG A 242 2.74 13.23 -4.18
N ALA A 243 1.85 12.80 -3.28
CA ALA A 243 1.93 13.11 -1.85
C ALA A 243 3.25 12.63 -1.23
N ASP A 244 3.68 11.40 -1.51
CA ASP A 244 4.94 10.85 -0.97
C ASP A 244 6.18 11.58 -1.55
N ALA A 245 6.17 11.94 -2.83
CA ALA A 245 7.24 12.75 -3.42
C ALA A 245 7.29 14.17 -2.83
N LEU A 246 6.15 14.79 -2.56
CA LEU A 246 6.05 16.09 -1.88
C LEU A 246 6.54 15.99 -0.42
N ARG A 247 6.16 14.94 0.31
CA ARG A 247 6.69 14.65 1.66
C ARG A 247 8.21 14.65 1.66
N LEU A 248 8.82 13.91 0.74
CA LEU A 248 10.28 13.83 0.63
C LEU A 248 10.90 15.19 0.26
N LEU A 249 10.28 15.97 -0.64
CA LEU A 249 10.73 17.33 -0.94
C LEU A 249 10.64 18.26 0.28
N GLY A 250 9.64 18.08 1.13
CA GLY A 250 9.52 18.75 2.43
C GLY A 250 10.68 18.43 3.38
N SER A 251 11.04 17.14 3.50
CA SER A 251 12.20 16.72 4.30
C SER A 251 13.52 17.26 3.74
N ILE A 252 13.69 17.26 2.41
CA ILE A 252 14.86 17.85 1.74
C ILE A 252 14.94 19.36 1.96
N ALA A 253 13.83 20.09 1.83
CA ALA A 253 13.79 21.52 2.10
C ALA A 253 14.09 21.82 3.57
N THR A 254 13.64 20.95 4.49
CA THR A 254 13.95 21.02 5.93
C THR A 254 15.44 20.77 6.23
N SER A 255 16.14 19.92 5.47
CA SER A 255 17.61 19.74 5.60
C SER A 255 18.38 20.94 5.06
N GLN A 256 17.84 21.62 4.05
CA GLN A 256 18.41 22.80 3.40
C GLN A 256 18.05 24.12 4.09
N SER A 257 17.29 24.08 5.19
CA SER A 257 16.77 25.26 5.91
C SER A 257 15.90 26.19 5.05
N MET A 258 15.24 25.66 4.01
CA MET A 258 14.23 26.36 3.23
C MET A 258 12.86 26.12 3.88
N LEU A 259 12.62 26.80 5.00
CA LEU A 259 11.55 26.44 5.94
C LEU A 259 10.15 26.72 5.38
N GLU A 260 9.98 27.78 4.59
CA GLU A 260 8.72 28.11 3.93
C GLU A 260 8.35 27.06 2.87
N ASP A 261 9.30 26.71 2.00
CA ASP A 261 9.11 25.68 0.98
C ASP A 261 8.83 24.31 1.62
N ALA A 262 9.55 23.99 2.70
CA ALA A 262 9.34 22.76 3.45
C ALA A 262 7.90 22.66 3.99
N LEU A 263 7.40 23.74 4.59
CA LEU A 263 6.04 23.77 5.12
C LEU A 263 5.02 23.60 3.99
N GLN A 264 5.18 24.32 2.88
CA GLN A 264 4.27 24.22 1.75
C GLN A 264 4.21 22.79 1.19
N TYR A 265 5.37 22.17 0.95
CA TYR A 265 5.42 20.79 0.45
C TYR A 265 4.73 19.80 1.39
N LEU A 266 4.89 19.96 2.71
CA LEU A 266 4.29 19.07 3.70
C LEU A 266 2.77 19.29 3.84
N GLU A 267 2.26 20.53 3.73
CA GLU A 267 0.82 20.79 3.73
C GLU A 267 0.13 20.27 2.45
N ASP A 268 0.78 20.43 1.29
CA ASP A 268 0.29 19.89 0.02
C ASP A 268 0.24 18.35 0.07
N ALA A 269 1.29 17.72 0.60
CA ALA A 269 1.33 16.27 0.80
C ALA A 269 0.23 15.79 1.74
N LEU A 270 0.03 16.51 2.86
CA LEU A 270 -0.96 16.15 3.88
C LEU A 270 -2.40 16.26 3.34
N THR A 271 -2.66 17.28 2.52
CA THR A 271 -3.96 17.46 1.84
C THR A 271 -4.26 16.25 0.97
N LEU A 272 -3.33 15.86 0.10
CA LEU A 272 -3.51 14.70 -0.78
C LEU A 272 -3.66 13.39 0.00
N ALA A 273 -2.86 13.17 1.04
CA ALA A 273 -2.96 11.96 1.86
C ALA A 273 -4.35 11.83 2.53
N ARG A 274 -4.94 12.95 2.97
CA ARG A 274 -6.28 12.99 3.58
C ARG A 274 -7.40 12.82 2.56
N GLU A 275 -7.33 13.52 1.43
CA GLU A 275 -8.32 13.40 0.35
C GLU A 275 -8.43 11.96 -0.17
N HIS A 276 -7.30 11.26 -0.22
CA HIS A 276 -7.22 9.86 -0.66
C HIS A 276 -7.23 8.85 0.49
N SER A 277 -7.58 9.26 1.71
CA SER A 277 -7.77 8.38 2.87
C SER A 277 -6.58 7.44 3.13
N ASN A 278 -5.35 7.95 3.05
CA ASN A 278 -4.13 7.18 3.34
C ASN A 278 -3.56 7.56 4.72
N PRO A 279 -3.99 6.89 5.80
CA PRO A 279 -3.60 7.25 7.15
C PRO A 279 -2.12 7.00 7.45
N LEU A 280 -1.51 5.99 6.82
CA LEU A 280 -0.10 5.70 7.03
C LEU A 280 0.76 6.85 6.51
N LEU A 281 0.53 7.28 5.27
CA LEU A 281 1.26 8.39 4.68
C LEU A 281 0.97 9.71 5.40
N GLU A 282 -0.27 9.96 5.82
CA GLU A 282 -0.60 11.10 6.69
C GLU A 282 0.28 11.11 7.96
N ALA A 283 0.38 9.98 8.67
CA ALA A 283 1.21 9.89 9.87
C ALA A 283 2.70 10.11 9.59
N GLU A 284 3.21 9.61 8.47
CA GLU A 284 4.59 9.85 8.03
C GLU A 284 4.84 11.33 7.71
N ILE A 285 3.90 12.02 7.06
CA ILE A 285 3.98 13.46 6.77
C ILE A 285 3.94 14.29 8.08
N LEU A 286 3.09 13.91 9.02
CA LEU A 286 3.00 14.56 10.33
C LEU A 286 4.33 14.44 11.10
N GLU A 287 5.01 13.29 11.05
CA GLU A 287 6.34 13.16 11.63
C GLU A 287 7.36 14.14 11.01
N GLU A 288 7.41 14.24 9.68
CA GLU A 288 8.31 15.16 8.99
C GLU A 288 7.98 16.63 9.30
N ARG A 289 6.69 16.98 9.38
CA ARG A 289 6.25 18.33 9.77
C ARG A 289 6.54 18.64 11.23
N SER A 290 6.51 17.66 12.11
CA SER A 290 6.92 17.85 13.50
C SER A 290 8.40 18.24 13.61
N GLU A 291 9.26 17.67 12.76
CA GLU A 291 10.69 17.99 12.73
C GLU A 291 10.91 19.44 12.27
N LEU A 292 10.22 19.87 11.21
CA LEU A 292 10.22 21.26 10.75
C LEU A 292 9.71 22.23 11.82
N ARG A 293 8.59 21.90 12.48
CA ARG A 293 7.99 22.71 13.55
C ARG A 293 8.90 22.81 14.77
N THR A 294 9.65 21.76 15.08
CA THR A 294 10.67 21.78 16.13
C THR A 294 11.79 22.75 15.77
N LYS A 295 12.31 22.69 14.53
CA LYS A 295 13.36 23.62 14.06
C LYS A 295 12.93 25.08 14.04
N THR A 296 11.64 25.35 13.84
CA THR A 296 11.07 26.71 13.80
C THR A 296 10.57 27.19 15.18
N GLY A 297 10.77 26.41 16.25
CA GLY A 297 10.34 26.78 17.61
C GLY A 297 8.83 26.63 17.87
N GLN A 298 8.08 26.04 16.94
CA GLN A 298 6.64 25.77 17.04
C GLN A 298 6.37 24.48 17.84
N VAL A 299 6.92 24.40 19.06
CA VAL A 299 6.95 23.20 19.90
C VAL A 299 5.56 22.60 20.12
N ALA A 300 4.55 23.43 20.42
CA ALA A 300 3.18 22.95 20.65
C ALA A 300 2.57 22.26 19.41
N LEU A 301 2.83 22.81 18.21
CA LEU A 301 2.34 22.23 16.96
C LEU A 301 3.13 20.97 16.58
N ALA A 302 4.43 20.92 16.86
CA ALA A 302 5.23 19.71 16.68
C ALA A 302 4.72 18.55 17.54
N ARG A 303 4.35 18.82 18.79
CA ARG A 303 3.76 17.82 19.69
C ARG A 303 2.42 17.31 19.16
N ALA A 304 1.54 18.22 18.72
CA ALA A 304 0.25 17.84 18.15
C ALA A 304 0.40 16.91 16.94
N ASP A 305 1.40 17.17 16.07
CA ASP A 305 1.70 16.28 14.94
C ASP A 305 2.17 14.89 15.38
N LEU A 306 3.08 14.81 16.35
CA LEU A 306 3.58 13.53 16.87
C LEU A 306 2.50 12.73 17.62
N GLU A 307 1.63 13.40 18.37
CA GLU A 307 0.48 12.78 19.03
C GLU A 307 -0.48 12.18 18.01
N ALA A 308 -0.84 12.94 16.97
CA ALA A 308 -1.69 12.47 15.89
C ALA A 308 -1.05 11.29 15.12
N ALA A 309 0.24 11.38 14.78
CA ALA A 309 0.97 10.30 14.12
C ALA A 309 1.00 9.02 14.97
N SER A 310 1.29 9.14 16.27
CA SER A 310 1.32 7.99 17.21
C SER A 310 -0.02 7.29 17.32
N VAL A 311 -1.13 8.05 17.42
CA VAL A 311 -2.49 7.47 17.43
C VAL A 311 -2.75 6.67 16.16
N THR A 312 -2.39 7.23 15.00
CA THR A 312 -2.58 6.55 13.71
C THR A 312 -1.71 5.30 13.60
N TYR A 313 -0.44 5.35 14.00
CA TYR A 313 0.43 4.17 13.99
C TYR A 313 -0.08 3.06 14.91
N ARG A 314 -0.60 3.42 16.09
CA ARG A 314 -1.20 2.45 16.99
C ARG A 314 -2.41 1.75 16.35
N ARG A 315 -3.29 2.52 15.70
CA ARG A 315 -4.45 1.98 14.99
C ARG A 315 -4.05 1.03 13.86
N LEU A 316 -2.96 1.34 13.15
CA LEU A 316 -2.47 0.54 12.02
C LEU A 316 -1.54 -0.61 12.44
N GLY A 317 -1.29 -0.81 13.74
CA GLY A 317 -0.33 -1.81 14.21
C GLY A 317 1.13 -1.52 13.81
N ALA A 318 1.46 -0.27 13.46
CA ALA A 318 2.78 0.18 13.03
C ALA A 318 3.73 0.41 14.24
N LEU A 319 3.94 -0.62 15.06
CA LEU A 319 4.52 -0.51 16.41
C LEU A 319 5.91 0.14 16.45
N LYS A 320 6.77 -0.14 15.45
CA LYS A 320 8.11 0.47 15.37
C LYS A 320 8.04 1.97 15.14
N ARG A 321 7.13 2.42 14.27
CA ARG A 321 6.89 3.85 13.99
C ARG A 321 6.22 4.54 15.18
N GLN A 322 5.25 3.88 15.82
CA GLN A 322 4.61 4.37 17.04
C GLN A 322 5.65 4.69 18.14
N ARG A 323 6.52 3.73 18.46
CA ARG A 323 7.57 3.93 19.48
C ARG A 323 8.48 5.10 19.15
N ARG A 324 8.93 5.21 17.90
CA ARG A 324 9.75 6.34 17.43
C ARG A 324 9.02 7.68 17.60
N ALA A 325 7.73 7.75 17.28
CA ALA A 325 6.94 8.97 17.46
C ALA A 325 6.78 9.33 18.95
N GLU A 326 6.56 8.35 19.82
CA GLU A 326 6.47 8.53 21.28
C GLU A 326 7.81 8.99 21.88
N GLU A 327 8.93 8.39 21.49
CA GLU A 327 10.28 8.82 21.90
C GLU A 327 10.58 10.27 21.48
N ARG A 328 10.20 10.64 20.25
CA ARG A 328 10.31 12.03 19.75
C ARG A 328 9.44 12.98 20.55
N LEU A 329 8.21 12.58 20.90
CA LEU A 329 7.29 13.39 21.68
C LEU A 329 7.85 13.71 23.07
N GLU A 330 8.49 12.74 23.73
CA GLU A 330 9.20 12.94 24.99
C GLU A 330 10.40 13.89 24.85
N GLY A 331 11.10 13.83 23.73
CA GLY A 331 12.23 14.70 23.43
C GLY A 331 11.84 16.17 23.21
N VAL A 332 10.71 16.42 22.55
CA VAL A 332 10.16 17.77 22.31
C VAL A 332 9.57 18.39 23.60
N ALA A 333 9.29 17.58 24.63
CA ALA A 333 8.76 18.04 25.92
C ALA A 333 9.83 18.59 26.88
N ARG A 334 11.12 18.49 26.56
CA ARG A 334 12.26 18.98 27.36
C ARG A 334 12.85 20.25 26.77
#